data_AF-A0A7G8V3X4-F1
#
_entry.id   AF-A0A7G8V3X4-F1
#
_cell.length_a   1.000
_cell.length_b   1.000
_cell.length_c   1.000
_cell.angle_alpha   90.00
_cell.angle_beta   90.00
_cell.angle_gamma   90.00
#
_symmetry.space_group_name_H-M   'P 1'
#
loop_
_entity.id
_entity.type
_entity.pdbx_description
1 polymer ?
#
loop_
_entity_poly.entity_id
_entity_poly.type
_entity_poly.pdbx_seq_one_letter_code
_entity_poly.pdbx_strand_id
1 'polypeptide(L)'
;MNFKLVYRFQPVLFLGVLILCFFESCSVRQQLAKNVAHFIKGSMVLNDHLVGFSLSDLDKQGVIYEKDADKYFIPASNAKLYTFYAGLKMLQDSIPALRYIEQGDSLIFWGTGDPSF
;
A
#
# COMPACT_ATOMS: atom_id res chain seq x y z
N MET A 1 -51.87 -26.33 26.19
CA MET A 1 -50.58 -26.09 26.89
C MET A 1 -49.46 -26.54 25.95
N ASN A 2 -48.63 -25.63 25.40
CA ASN A 2 -47.33 -25.84 24.70
C ASN A 2 -46.93 -24.72 23.70
N PHE A 3 -47.66 -23.60 23.60
CA PHE A 3 -47.29 -22.49 22.70
C PHE A 3 -46.01 -21.73 23.12
N LYS A 4 -45.67 -21.72 24.42
CA LYS A 4 -44.50 -21.01 24.96
C LYS A 4 -43.15 -21.67 24.63
N LEU A 5 -43.12 -22.97 24.34
CA LEU A 5 -41.87 -23.69 24.04
C LEU A 5 -41.36 -23.37 22.63
N VAL A 6 -42.28 -23.32 21.66
CA VAL A 6 -41.99 -23.01 20.25
C VAL A 6 -41.49 -21.56 20.08
N TYR A 7 -42.17 -20.60 20.71
CA TYR A 7 -41.76 -19.18 20.70
C TYR A 7 -40.43 -18.91 21.41
N ARG A 8 -39.95 -19.82 22.27
CA ARG A 8 -38.67 -19.70 22.97
C ARG A 8 -37.51 -20.29 22.17
N PHE A 9 -37.79 -21.25 21.27
CA PHE A 9 -36.82 -21.81 20.32
C PHE A 9 -36.57 -20.89 19.10
N GLN A 10 -37.60 -20.19 18.62
CA GLN A 10 -37.51 -19.25 17.50
C GLN A 10 -36.45 -18.13 17.67
N PRO A 11 -36.38 -17.39 18.80
CA PRO A 11 -35.40 -16.33 18.98
C PRO A 11 -33.98 -16.88 19.19
N VAL A 12 -33.82 -18.08 19.75
CA VAL A 12 -32.51 -18.74 19.90
C VAL A 12 -31.97 -19.18 18.53
N LEU A 13 -32.83 -19.72 17.67
CA LEU A 13 -32.48 -20.07 16.29
C LEU A 13 -32.11 -18.82 15.48
N PHE A 14 -32.90 -17.74 15.61
CA PHE A 14 -32.66 -16.48 14.92
C PHE A 14 -31.36 -15.81 15.39
N LEU A 15 -31.07 -15.87 16.69
CA LEU A 15 -29.81 -15.40 17.27
C LEU A 15 -28.62 -16.24 16.78
N GLY A 16 -28.78 -17.56 16.65
CA GLY A 16 -27.77 -18.46 16.09
C GLY A 16 -27.44 -18.16 14.62
N VAL A 17 -28.46 -17.89 13.81
CA VAL A 17 -28.28 -17.48 12.40
C VAL A 17 -27.60 -16.11 12.31
N LEU A 18 -28.00 -15.16 13.14
CA LEU A 18 -27.35 -13.84 13.24
C LEU A 18 -25.87 -13.96 13.59
N ILE A 19 -25.51 -14.81 14.55
CA ILE A 19 -24.11 -15.05 14.96
C ILE A 19 -23.29 -15.64 13.81
N LEU A 20 -23.85 -16.55 13.01
CA LEU A 20 -23.17 -17.14 11.86
C LEU A 20 -22.88 -16.12 10.75
N CYS A 21 -23.77 -15.14 10.53
CA CYS A 21 -23.57 -14.09 9.52
C CYS A 21 -22.40 -13.13 9.83
N PHE A 22 -21.89 -13.08 11.05
CA PHE A 22 -20.78 -12.18 11.42
C PHE A 22 -19.38 -12.72 11.08
N PHE A 23 -19.25 -13.97 10.60
CA PHE A 23 -17.93 -14.58 10.30
C PHE A 23 -17.44 -14.43 8.85
N GLU A 24 -18.23 -13.80 7.97
CA GLU A 24 -17.96 -13.74 6.51
C GLU A 24 -16.79 -12.82 6.11
N SER A 25 -16.33 -11.91 6.99
CA SER A 25 -15.33 -10.90 6.61
C SER A 25 -13.89 -11.44 6.55
N CYS A 26 -13.57 -12.51 7.30
CA CYS A 26 -12.21 -13.04 7.37
C CYS A 26 -11.85 -13.93 6.17
N SER A 27 -12.85 -14.56 5.55
CA SER A 27 -12.65 -15.54 4.47
C SER A 27 -12.02 -14.91 3.23
N VAL A 28 -12.45 -13.70 2.84
CA VAL A 28 -11.95 -13.00 1.66
C VAL A 28 -10.46 -12.64 1.80
N ARG A 29 -10.05 -12.07 2.95
CA ARG A 29 -8.65 -11.71 3.23
C ARG A 29 -7.75 -12.94 3.24
N GLN A 30 -8.19 -14.02 3.89
CA GLN A 30 -7.45 -15.28 3.91
C GLN A 30 -7.35 -15.92 2.53
N GLN A 31 -8.42 -15.87 1.74
CA GLN A 31 -8.41 -16.39 0.37
C GLN A 31 -7.44 -15.60 -0.51
N LEU A 32 -7.42 -14.27 -0.39
CA LEU A 32 -6.49 -13.42 -1.11
C LEU A 32 -5.04 -13.73 -0.74
N ALA A 33 -4.75 -13.84 0.56
CA ALA A 33 -3.41 -14.21 1.03
C ALA A 33 -2.95 -15.57 0.47
N LYS A 34 -3.85 -16.58 0.44
CA LYS A 34 -3.56 -17.90 -0.15
C LYS A 34 -3.29 -17.80 -1.66
N ASN A 35 -4.10 -17.05 -2.39
CA ASN A 35 -3.95 -16.87 -3.84
C ASN A 35 -2.60 -16.22 -4.17
N VAL A 36 -2.23 -15.16 -3.44
CA VAL A 36 -0.93 -14.47 -3.60
C VAL A 36 0.23 -15.39 -3.24
N ALA A 37 0.13 -16.13 -2.14
CA ALA A 37 1.13 -17.11 -1.75
C ALA A 37 1.33 -18.19 -2.83
N HIS A 38 0.24 -18.69 -3.42
CA HIS A 38 0.29 -19.66 -4.50
C HIS A 38 0.92 -19.09 -5.76
N PHE A 39 0.56 -17.85 -6.15
CA PHE A 39 1.16 -17.15 -7.28
C PHE A 39 2.67 -16.99 -7.13
N ILE A 40 3.13 -16.52 -5.97
CA ILE A 40 4.56 -16.32 -5.71
C ILE A 40 5.31 -17.65 -5.71
N LYS A 41 4.75 -18.68 -5.06
CA LYS A 41 5.36 -20.03 -5.02
C LYS A 41 5.37 -20.73 -6.38
N GLY A 42 4.38 -20.46 -7.23
CA GLY A 42 4.26 -21.05 -8.57
C GLY A 42 5.12 -20.36 -9.63
N SER A 43 5.68 -19.18 -9.34
CA SER A 43 6.45 -18.41 -10.32
C SER A 43 7.90 -18.88 -10.39
N MET A 44 8.29 -19.42 -11.54
CA MET A 44 9.67 -19.82 -11.82
C MET A 44 10.66 -18.67 -11.62
N VAL A 45 10.32 -17.47 -12.13
CA VAL A 45 11.18 -16.28 -12.05
C VAL A 45 11.36 -15.80 -10.60
N LEU A 46 10.30 -15.83 -9.79
CA LEU A 46 10.36 -15.36 -8.40
C LEU A 46 11.01 -16.37 -7.45
N ASN A 47 11.12 -17.63 -7.85
CA ASN A 47 11.73 -18.68 -7.05
C ASN A 47 13.26 -18.74 -7.24
N ASP A 48 13.77 -18.27 -8.37
CA ASP A 48 15.22 -18.24 -8.66
C ASP A 48 15.92 -17.00 -8.07
N HIS A 49 15.19 -16.12 -7.38
CA HIS A 49 15.70 -14.87 -6.82
C HIS A 49 15.22 -14.62 -5.38
N LEU A 50 15.95 -13.76 -4.65
CA LEU A 50 15.47 -13.22 -3.39
C LEU A 50 14.34 -12.21 -3.67
N VAL A 51 13.18 -12.41 -3.05
CA VAL A 51 11.98 -11.58 -3.28
C VAL A 51 11.41 -11.13 -1.96
N GLY A 52 11.42 -9.81 -1.73
CA GLY A 52 10.63 -9.14 -0.69
C GLY A 52 9.28 -8.71 -1.26
N PHE A 53 8.20 -9.04 -0.56
CA PHE A 53 6.83 -8.70 -0.96
C PHE A 53 5.98 -8.40 0.28
N SER A 54 5.23 -7.30 0.26
CA SER A 54 4.22 -6.96 1.26
C SER A 54 2.97 -6.46 0.55
N LEU A 55 1.82 -7.03 0.89
CA LEU A 55 0.50 -6.60 0.45
C LEU A 55 -0.30 -6.20 1.68
N SER A 56 -0.78 -4.96 1.69
CA SER A 56 -1.49 -4.37 2.82
C SER A 56 -2.75 -3.65 2.36
N ASP A 57 -3.77 -3.67 3.23
CA ASP A 57 -4.98 -2.87 3.09
C ASP A 57 -4.69 -1.43 3.56
N LEU A 58 -4.86 -0.45 2.66
CA LEU A 58 -4.59 0.96 2.94
C LEU A 58 -5.64 1.60 3.87
N ASP A 59 -6.89 1.12 3.82
CA ASP A 59 -8.00 1.68 4.59
C ASP A 59 -8.04 1.09 6.01
N LYS A 60 -7.75 -0.21 6.13
CA LYS A 60 -7.82 -0.95 7.41
C LYS A 60 -6.47 -1.09 8.11
N GLN A 61 -5.40 -0.50 7.56
CA GLN A 61 -4.03 -0.55 8.09
C GLN A 61 -3.60 -1.96 8.51
N GLY A 62 -3.83 -2.94 7.63
CA GLY A 62 -3.61 -4.35 7.95
C GLY A 62 -2.84 -5.09 6.87
N VAL A 63 -1.77 -5.79 7.26
CA VAL A 63 -0.99 -6.67 6.37
C VAL A 63 -1.83 -7.88 5.94
N ILE A 64 -2.02 -8.04 4.64
CA ILE A 64 -2.75 -9.17 4.04
C ILE A 64 -1.81 -10.36 3.81
N TYR A 65 -0.62 -10.11 3.26
CA TYR A 65 0.38 -11.15 3.00
C TYR A 65 1.79 -10.54 2.93
N GLU A 66 2.77 -11.24 3.50
CA GLU A 66 4.18 -10.87 3.45
C GLU A 66 5.08 -12.06 3.12
N LYS A 67 6.14 -11.80 2.36
CA LYS A 67 7.27 -12.69 2.14
C LYS A 67 8.53 -11.84 2.26
N ASP A 68 9.37 -12.12 3.26
CA ASP A 68 10.66 -11.44 3.45
C ASP A 68 10.58 -9.90 3.47
N ALA A 69 9.44 -9.34 3.89
CA ALA A 69 9.14 -7.91 3.80
C ALA A 69 10.03 -7.03 4.71
N ASP A 70 10.59 -7.63 5.76
CA ASP A 70 11.47 -7.01 6.75
C ASP A 70 12.96 -7.01 6.33
N LYS A 71 13.30 -7.66 5.22
CA LYS A 71 14.69 -7.74 4.74
C LYS A 71 15.06 -6.54 3.86
N TYR A 72 16.36 -6.24 3.84
CA TYR A 72 16.90 -5.20 2.97
C TYR A 72 17.11 -5.71 1.54
N PHE A 73 16.65 -4.91 0.57
CA PHE A 73 16.82 -5.14 -0.86
C PHE A 73 17.35 -3.88 -1.54
N ILE A 74 17.90 -4.04 -2.75
CA ILE A 74 18.29 -2.91 -3.60
C ILE A 74 17.01 -2.35 -4.26
N PRO A 75 16.55 -1.14 -3.91
CA PRO A 75 15.23 -0.65 -4.33
C PRO A 75 15.19 -0.17 -5.79
N ALA A 76 16.34 -0.06 -6.45
CA ALA A 76 16.47 0.58 -7.77
C ALA A 76 15.71 1.92 -7.81
N SER A 77 14.87 2.15 -8.82
CA SER A 77 14.09 3.37 -8.94
C SER A 77 13.01 3.55 -7.85
N ASN A 78 12.69 2.55 -7.03
CA ASN A 78 11.78 2.74 -5.89
C ASN A 78 12.37 3.70 -4.84
N ALA A 79 13.69 3.93 -4.84
CA ALA A 79 14.32 4.99 -4.06
C ALA A 79 13.69 6.38 -4.34
N LYS A 80 13.14 6.59 -5.54
CA LYS A 80 12.45 7.84 -5.91
C LYS A 80 11.26 8.14 -5.02
N LEU A 81 10.58 7.14 -4.44
CA LEU A 81 9.46 7.39 -3.52
C LEU A 81 9.92 8.15 -2.27
N TYR A 82 11.09 7.79 -1.73
CA TYR A 82 11.69 8.47 -0.59
C TYR A 82 12.17 9.88 -0.95
N THR A 83 12.89 10.01 -2.09
CA THR A 83 13.33 11.32 -2.58
C THR A 83 12.15 12.24 -2.87
N PHE A 84 11.07 11.72 -3.45
CA PHE A 84 9.85 12.47 -3.72
C PHE A 84 9.19 12.95 -2.44
N TYR A 85 9.01 12.07 -1.45
CA TYR A 85 8.47 12.45 -0.15
C TYR A 85 9.32 13.53 0.54
N ALA A 86 10.64 13.37 0.52
CA ALA A 86 11.55 14.38 1.04
C ALA A 86 11.39 15.71 0.30
N GLY A 87 11.30 15.67 -1.03
CA GLY A 87 11.02 16.85 -1.88
C GLY A 87 9.74 17.57 -1.47
N LEU A 88 8.62 16.83 -1.31
CA LEU A 88 7.35 17.39 -0.85
C LEU A 88 7.41 18.01 0.56
N LYS A 89 8.32 17.55 1.41
CA LYS A 89 8.46 18.05 2.79
C LYS A 89 9.48 19.18 2.94
N MET A 90 10.47 19.25 2.05
CA MET A 90 11.61 20.16 2.19
C MET A 90 11.57 21.33 1.20
N LEU A 91 11.01 21.13 0.01
CA LEU A 91 10.98 22.14 -1.04
C LEU A 91 9.75 23.05 -0.92
N GLN A 92 9.89 24.28 -1.40
CA GLN A 92 8.78 25.22 -1.56
C GLN A 92 8.08 24.97 -2.90
N ASP A 93 6.90 25.57 -3.09
CA ASP A 93 6.03 25.32 -4.25
C ASP A 93 6.67 25.68 -5.61
N SER A 94 7.63 26.61 -5.65
CA SER A 94 8.28 27.03 -6.91
C SER A 94 9.67 27.62 -6.71
N ILE A 95 10.45 27.60 -7.79
CA ILE A 95 11.73 28.30 -7.92
C ILE A 95 11.72 29.12 -9.23
N PRO A 96 12.52 30.20 -9.34
CA PRO A 96 12.67 30.91 -10.61
C PRO A 96 13.29 29.99 -11.67
N ALA A 97 12.89 30.11 -12.94
CA ALA A 97 13.46 29.29 -14.02
C ALA A 97 14.93 29.64 -14.31
N LEU A 98 15.32 30.91 -14.18
CA LEU A 98 16.66 31.41 -14.49
C LEU A 98 16.93 32.69 -13.69
N ARG A 99 18.18 32.90 -13.27
CA ARG A 99 18.64 34.20 -12.75
C ARG A 99 19.64 34.79 -13.71
N TYR A 100 19.56 36.10 -13.94
CA TYR A 100 20.51 36.78 -14.80
C TYR A 100 20.74 38.23 -14.37
N ILE A 101 21.86 38.80 -14.84
CA ILE A 101 22.13 40.24 -14.81
C ILE A 101 22.72 40.70 -16.14
N GLU A 102 22.55 41.97 -16.43
CA GLU A 102 23.24 42.68 -17.51
C GLU A 102 24.40 43.48 -16.91
N GLN A 103 25.59 43.33 -17.48
CA GLN A 103 26.79 44.05 -17.07
C GLN A 103 27.58 44.50 -18.30
N GLY A 104 27.43 45.76 -18.68
CA GLY A 104 28.04 46.30 -19.89
C GLY A 104 27.45 45.65 -21.13
N ASP A 105 28.28 44.94 -21.89
CA ASP A 105 27.91 44.16 -23.08
C ASP A 105 27.66 42.67 -22.77
N SER A 106 27.69 42.30 -21.49
CA SER A 106 27.56 40.91 -21.05
C SER A 106 26.21 40.62 -20.41
N LEU A 107 25.65 39.45 -20.71
CA LEU A 107 24.48 38.86 -20.06
C LEU A 107 24.95 37.62 -19.29
N ILE A 108 24.89 37.68 -17.96
CA ILE A 108 25.42 36.63 -17.09
C ILE A 108 24.25 35.86 -16.47
N PHE A 109 24.28 34.53 -16.57
CA PHE A 109 23.21 33.65 -16.13
C PHE A 109 23.67 32.71 -15.00
N TRP A 110 22.73 32.34 -14.13
CA TRP A 110 22.89 31.30 -13.10
C TRP A 110 21.71 30.33 -13.13
N GLY A 111 22.03 29.03 -13.14
CA GLY A 111 21.03 27.98 -12.97
C GLY A 111 20.42 28.01 -11.57
N THR A 112 19.12 27.76 -11.50
CA THR A 112 18.34 27.73 -10.25
C THR A 112 17.99 26.31 -9.80
N GLY A 113 18.27 25.31 -10.64
CA GLY A 113 17.90 23.91 -10.41
C GLY A 113 16.47 23.56 -10.84
N ASP A 114 15.82 24.36 -11.69
CA ASP A 114 14.54 24.01 -12.31
C ASP A 114 14.74 22.81 -13.26
N PRO A 115 14.19 21.62 -12.96
CA PRO A 115 14.36 20.44 -13.78
C PRO A 115 13.46 20.42 -15.03
N SER A 116 12.68 21.48 -15.27
CA SER A 116 11.73 21.57 -16.40
C SER A 116 12.37 22.08 -17.70
N PHE A 117 13.64 22.52 -17.67
CA PHE A 117 14.38 23.11 -18.79
C PHE A 117 15.81 22.58 -18.88
#